data_AF-A0A2R5FL03-F1
#
_entry.id   AF-A0A2R5FL03-F1
#
_cell.length_a   1.000
_cell.length_b   1.000
_cell.length_c   1.000
_cell.angle_alpha   90.00
_cell.angle_beta   90.00
_cell.angle_gamma   90.00
#
_symmetry.space_group_name_H-M   'P 1'
#
loop_
_entity.id
_entity.type
_entity.pdbx_description
1 polymer ?
#
loop_
_entity_poly.entity_id
_entity_poly.type
_entity_poly.pdbx_seq_one_letter_code
_entity_poly.pdbx_strand_id
1 'polypeptide(L)'
;MVTELDSTLPSTETKQYSDEEITKILNTAQATRKERDAAAAKAKELETKVTELSTDLEKIKGIDPNKYQELEKLAQTYEERKLEEQRNFSELKERWTAKEATLMQQVQQLQETLKQNQIVNALEKSFYATGGKSGKDDDGYTYFDLIRDRAINYIVLDDSGKITIIDPRDKTPLKDTKGVSLTVDDLMLKLRSGGPTASLFEPIGNGAGSGMTRSQHGTQNGAMLREQIMALPRSERIAKARELGIK
;
A
#
# COMPACT_ATOMS: atom_id res chain seq x y z
N MET A 1 -4.81 41.06 32.22
CA MET A 1 -3.78 40.01 32.29
C MET A 1 -4.21 38.90 31.35
N VAL A 2 -3.46 38.74 30.26
CA VAL A 2 -3.71 37.78 29.18
C VAL A 2 -2.61 36.73 29.27
N THR A 3 -2.99 35.46 29.44
CA THR A 3 -2.18 34.24 29.23
C THR A 3 -3.15 33.05 29.37
N GLU A 4 -3.19 32.00 28.58
CA GLU A 4 -2.68 31.62 27.26
C GLU A 4 -3.47 30.33 26.98
N LEU A 5 -4.25 30.27 25.88
CA LEU A 5 -4.92 29.05 25.44
C LEU A 5 -3.91 28.25 24.61
N ASP A 6 -3.38 27.17 25.19
CA ASP A 6 -2.51 26.22 24.52
C ASP A 6 -3.34 25.32 23.58
N SER A 7 -3.28 25.62 22.29
CA SER A 7 -3.92 24.87 21.21
C SER A 7 -2.88 24.01 20.50
N THR A 8 -2.61 22.80 20.99
CA THR A 8 -1.78 21.83 20.26
C THR A 8 -2.65 21.00 19.32
N LEU A 9 -2.76 21.46 18.07
CA LEU A 9 -3.22 20.65 16.93
C LEU A 9 -2.18 19.55 16.63
N PRO A 10 -2.60 18.33 16.22
CA PRO A 10 -1.68 17.27 15.85
C PRO A 10 -1.01 17.59 14.50
N SER A 11 0.31 17.60 14.51
CA SER A 11 1.15 17.75 13.32
C SER A 11 0.90 16.59 12.35
N THR A 12 0.04 16.81 11.36
CA THR A 12 -0.05 15.94 10.20
C THR A 12 1.28 15.97 9.47
N GLU A 13 1.93 14.82 9.33
CA GLU A 13 3.04 14.64 8.41
C GLU A 13 2.58 15.04 7.00
N THR A 14 2.91 16.27 6.62
CA THR A 14 2.78 16.75 5.26
C THR A 14 3.73 15.93 4.41
N LYS A 15 3.20 15.00 3.60
CA LYS A 15 3.89 14.51 2.41
C LYS A 15 4.38 15.74 1.66
N GLN A 16 5.69 16.00 1.72
CA GLN A 16 6.33 17.04 0.94
C GLN A 16 6.37 16.52 -0.50
N TYR A 17 5.34 16.88 -1.27
CA TYR A 17 5.38 16.76 -2.71
C TYR A 17 6.53 17.63 -3.22
N SER A 18 7.36 17.11 -4.12
CA SER A 18 8.38 17.95 -4.74
C SER A 18 7.70 19.07 -5.55
N ASP A 19 8.35 20.22 -5.69
CA ASP A 19 7.81 21.33 -6.50
C ASP A 19 7.46 20.88 -7.94
N GLU A 20 8.15 19.86 -8.45
CA GLU A 20 7.89 19.19 -9.73
C GLU A 20 6.61 18.35 -9.72
N GLU A 21 6.30 17.66 -8.62
CA GLU A 21 5.05 16.92 -8.44
C GLU A 21 3.87 17.86 -8.25
N ILE A 22 4.04 18.96 -7.51
CA ILE A 22 3.02 19.99 -7.30
C ILE A 22 2.67 20.66 -8.64
N THR A 23 3.68 21.03 -9.43
CA THR A 23 3.47 21.61 -10.77
C THR A 23 2.82 20.61 -11.72
N LYS A 24 3.19 19.33 -11.66
CA LYS A 24 2.54 18.27 -12.46
C LYS A 24 1.07 18.09 -12.09
N ILE A 25 0.73 18.08 -10.80
CA ILE A 25 -0.66 17.99 -10.30
C ILE A 25 -1.46 19.23 -10.67
N LEU A 26 -0.88 20.43 -10.57
CA LEU A 26 -1.53 21.67 -11.00
C LEU A 26 -1.80 21.68 -12.51
N ASN A 27 -0.86 21.19 -13.31
CA ASN A 27 -1.00 21.11 -14.76
C ASN A 27 -2.07 20.09 -15.16
N THR A 28 -2.16 18.93 -14.51
CA THR A 28 -3.23 17.95 -14.79
C THR A 28 -4.59 18.44 -14.30
N ALA A 29 -4.66 19.14 -13.17
CA ALA A 29 -5.89 19.76 -12.68
C ALA A 29 -6.37 20.90 -13.60
N GLN A 30 -5.45 21.69 -14.17
CA GLN A 30 -5.79 22.72 -15.16
C GLN A 30 -6.23 22.11 -16.49
N ALA A 31 -5.59 21.02 -16.95
CA ALA A 31 -5.99 20.31 -18.16
C ALA A 31 -7.41 19.73 -18.04
N THR A 32 -7.71 19.06 -16.93
CA THR A 32 -9.05 18.50 -16.66
C THR A 32 -10.13 19.58 -16.48
N ARG A 33 -9.79 20.75 -15.92
CA ARG A 33 -10.70 21.91 -15.89
C ARG A 33 -10.98 22.44 -17.30
N LYS A 34 -9.95 22.64 -18.11
CA LYS A 34 -10.11 23.07 -19.52
C LYS A 34 -10.93 22.07 -20.34
N GLU A 35 -10.77 20.77 -20.12
CA GLU A 35 -11.60 19.73 -20.76
C GLU A 35 -13.06 19.80 -20.30
N ARG A 36 -13.33 20.03 -19.01
CA ARG A 36 -14.70 20.24 -18.49
C ARG A 36 -15.34 21.52 -19.04
N ASP A 37 -14.59 22.62 -19.12
CA ASP A 37 -15.08 23.89 -19.64
C ASP A 37 -15.38 23.78 -21.16
N ALA A 38 -14.53 23.07 -21.91
CA ALA A 38 -14.77 22.79 -23.32
C ALA A 38 -15.99 21.89 -23.54
N ALA A 39 -16.22 20.89 -22.67
CA ALA A 39 -17.41 20.06 -22.71
C ALA A 39 -18.69 20.87 -22.38
N ALA A 40 -18.63 21.77 -21.40
CA ALA A 40 -19.75 22.65 -21.05
C ALA A 40 -20.07 23.67 -22.15
N ALA A 41 -19.05 24.20 -22.84
CA ALA A 41 -19.24 25.08 -23.99
C ALA A 41 -19.90 24.36 -25.17
N LYS A 42 -19.48 23.11 -25.48
CA LYS A 42 -20.15 22.26 -26.48
C LYS A 42 -21.59 21.94 -26.11
N ALA A 43 -21.88 21.68 -24.83
CA ALA A 43 -23.23 21.41 -24.37
C ALA A 43 -24.14 22.63 -24.59
N LYS A 44 -23.67 23.84 -24.26
CA LYS A 44 -24.40 25.08 -24.55
C LYS A 44 -24.62 25.32 -26.05
N GLU A 45 -23.61 25.04 -26.88
CA GLU A 45 -23.75 25.19 -28.34
C GLU A 45 -24.79 24.22 -28.92
N LEU A 46 -24.82 22.98 -28.42
CA LEU A 46 -25.84 22.00 -28.77
C LEU A 46 -27.23 22.42 -28.29
N GLU A 47 -27.32 22.97 -27.08
CA GLU A 47 -28.58 23.47 -26.51
C GLU A 47 -29.14 24.65 -27.32
N THR A 48 -28.29 25.59 -27.75
CA THR A 48 -28.70 26.68 -28.66
C THR A 48 -29.16 26.16 -30.02
N LYS A 49 -28.45 25.19 -30.60
CA LYS A 49 -28.86 24.55 -31.87
C LYS A 49 -30.19 23.81 -31.75
N VAL A 50 -30.45 23.16 -30.61
CA VAL A 50 -31.73 22.50 -30.35
C VAL A 50 -32.86 23.52 -30.25
N THR A 51 -32.64 24.66 -29.58
CA THR A 51 -33.65 25.72 -29.50
C THR A 51 -33.94 26.36 -30.86
N GLU A 52 -32.91 26.62 -31.68
CA GLU A 52 -33.07 27.18 -33.03
C GLU A 52 -33.84 26.22 -33.96
N LEU A 53 -33.46 24.93 -33.95
CA LEU A 53 -34.16 23.90 -34.72
C LEU A 53 -35.61 23.71 -34.28
N SER A 54 -35.89 23.81 -32.97
CA SER A 54 -37.26 23.77 -32.43
C SER A 54 -38.11 24.93 -32.94
N THR A 55 -37.57 26.15 -32.97
CA THR A 55 -38.28 27.32 -33.51
C THR A 55 -38.51 27.25 -35.02
N ASP A 56 -37.60 26.64 -35.78
CA ASP A 56 -37.81 26.44 -37.22
C ASP A 56 -38.81 25.31 -37.52
N LEU A 57 -38.87 24.30 -36.64
CA LEU A 57 -39.90 23.25 -36.66
C LEU A 57 -41.32 23.81 -36.50
N GLU A 58 -41.53 24.75 -35.58
CA GLU A 58 -42.82 25.41 -35.38
C GLU A 58 -43.29 26.21 -36.60
N LYS A 59 -42.35 26.80 -37.36
CA LYS A 59 -42.66 27.53 -38.61
C LYS A 59 -43.04 26.62 -39.77
N ILE A 60 -42.56 25.36 -39.78
CA ILE A 60 -42.79 24.40 -40.88
C ILE A 60 -44.07 23.56 -40.65
N LYS A 61 -44.57 23.50 -39.42
CA LYS A 61 -45.72 22.67 -39.00
C LYS A 61 -47.02 22.87 -39.82
N GLY A 62 -47.18 24.01 -40.48
CA GLY A 62 -48.33 24.33 -41.33
C GLY A 62 -48.11 24.21 -42.85
N ILE A 63 -46.91 23.89 -43.32
CA ILE A 63 -46.52 24.04 -44.74
C ILE A 63 -46.22 22.67 -45.40
N ASP A 64 -45.68 21.69 -44.66
CA ASP A 64 -45.29 20.38 -45.24
C ASP A 64 -45.41 19.21 -44.22
N PRO A 65 -46.52 18.45 -44.26
CA PRO A 65 -46.79 17.34 -43.32
C PRO A 65 -45.74 16.22 -43.33
N ASN A 66 -45.08 16.00 -44.48
CA ASN A 66 -44.10 14.93 -44.63
C ASN A 66 -42.82 15.24 -43.86
N LYS A 67 -42.36 16.49 -43.89
CA LYS A 67 -41.18 16.95 -43.12
C LYS A 67 -41.44 16.89 -41.61
N TYR A 68 -42.66 17.16 -41.17
CA TYR A 68 -43.05 17.03 -39.77
C TYR A 68 -42.94 15.58 -39.29
N GLN A 69 -43.45 14.61 -40.08
CA GLN A 69 -43.31 13.18 -39.75
C GLN A 69 -41.86 12.70 -39.75
N GLU A 70 -41.01 13.21 -40.66
CA GLU A 70 -39.57 12.92 -40.65
C GLU A 70 -38.88 13.47 -39.40
N LEU A 71 -39.20 14.69 -38.99
CA LEU A 71 -38.62 15.33 -37.80
C LEU A 71 -39.09 14.66 -36.49
N GLU A 72 -40.35 14.21 -36.43
CA GLU A 72 -40.87 13.45 -35.29
C GLU A 72 -40.15 12.09 -35.12
N LYS A 73 -39.92 11.37 -36.23
CA LYS A 73 -39.10 10.15 -36.21
C LYS A 73 -37.66 10.43 -35.79
N LEU A 74 -37.07 11.52 -36.29
CA LEU A 74 -35.70 11.88 -35.97
C LEU A 74 -35.56 12.23 -34.48
N ALA A 75 -36.53 12.95 -33.90
CA ALA A 75 -36.62 13.23 -32.47
C ALA A 75 -36.71 11.94 -31.63
N GLN A 76 -37.57 10.98 -32.01
CA GLN A 76 -37.68 9.69 -31.33
C GLN A 76 -36.36 8.91 -31.35
N THR A 77 -35.68 8.83 -32.50
CA THR A 77 -34.38 8.14 -32.57
C THR A 77 -33.29 8.83 -31.74
N TYR A 78 -33.37 10.15 -31.58
CA TYR A 78 -32.44 10.90 -30.74
C TYR A 78 -32.68 10.64 -29.25
N GLU A 79 -33.94 10.59 -28.82
CA GLU A 79 -34.31 10.23 -27.45
C GLU A 79 -33.89 8.79 -27.11
N GLU A 80 -34.11 7.83 -28.02
CA GLU A 80 -33.69 6.44 -27.86
C GLU A 80 -32.16 6.34 -27.69
N ARG A 81 -31.38 6.99 -28.57
CA ARG A 81 -29.91 7.02 -28.43
C ARG A 81 -29.46 7.66 -27.13
N LYS A 82 -30.09 8.77 -26.73
CA LYS A 82 -29.74 9.45 -25.47
C LYS A 82 -30.02 8.55 -24.27
N LEU A 83 -31.11 7.80 -24.28
CA LEU A 83 -31.45 6.84 -23.23
C LEU A 83 -30.44 5.67 -23.20
N GLU A 84 -30.05 5.16 -24.36
CA GLU A 84 -29.05 4.10 -24.50
C GLU A 84 -27.66 4.57 -24.03
N GLU A 85 -27.24 5.77 -24.43
CA GLU A 85 -26.00 6.40 -23.94
C GLU A 85 -26.02 6.61 -22.43
N GLN A 86 -27.15 7.05 -21.86
CA GLN A 86 -27.29 7.19 -20.41
C GLN A 86 -27.18 5.84 -19.68
N ARG A 87 -27.81 4.79 -20.21
CA ARG A 87 -27.68 3.43 -19.66
C ARG A 87 -26.24 2.94 -19.72
N ASN A 88 -25.61 3.03 -20.90
CA ASN A 88 -24.21 2.64 -21.09
C ASN A 88 -23.26 3.42 -20.17
N PHE A 89 -23.50 4.73 -20.00
CA PHE A 89 -22.73 5.56 -19.09
C PHE A 89 -22.93 5.15 -17.63
N SER A 90 -24.16 4.84 -17.22
CA SER A 90 -24.47 4.38 -15.87
C SER A 90 -23.81 3.03 -15.55
N GLU A 91 -23.87 2.06 -16.47
CA GLU A 91 -23.21 0.77 -16.33
C GLU A 91 -21.69 0.91 -16.29
N LEU A 92 -21.13 1.77 -17.14
CA LEU A 92 -19.70 2.04 -17.15
C LEU A 92 -19.27 2.66 -15.83
N LYS A 93 -20.04 3.63 -15.31
CA LYS A 93 -19.79 4.27 -14.01
C LYS A 93 -19.84 3.23 -12.88
N GLU A 94 -20.85 2.36 -12.88
CA GLU A 94 -20.98 1.30 -11.88
C GLU A 94 -19.77 0.36 -11.90
N ARG A 95 -19.35 -0.10 -13.09
CA ARG A 95 -18.15 -0.92 -13.26
C ARG A 95 -16.88 -0.23 -12.76
N TRP A 96 -16.72 1.06 -13.04
CA TRP A 96 -15.59 1.83 -12.53
C TRP A 96 -15.60 1.96 -11.01
N THR A 97 -16.76 2.27 -10.41
CA THR A 97 -16.88 2.36 -8.95
C THR A 97 -16.63 1.02 -8.25
N ALA A 98 -17.10 -0.09 -8.83
CA ALA A 98 -16.82 -1.42 -8.31
C ALA A 98 -15.32 -1.77 -8.42
N LYS A 99 -14.68 -1.43 -9.54
CA LYS A 99 -13.24 -1.61 -9.73
C LYS A 99 -12.42 -0.75 -8.77
N GLU A 100 -12.84 0.48 -8.53
CA GLU A 100 -12.19 1.37 -7.57
C GLU A 100 -12.30 0.83 -6.13
N ALA A 101 -13.49 0.38 -5.71
CA ALA A 101 -13.70 -0.21 -4.40
C ALA A 101 -12.83 -1.46 -4.18
N THR A 102 -12.78 -2.36 -5.17
CA THR A 102 -11.94 -3.56 -5.10
C THR A 102 -10.44 -3.23 -5.06
N LEU A 103 -9.98 -2.26 -5.84
CA LEU A 103 -8.59 -1.80 -5.79
C LEU A 103 -8.26 -1.16 -4.44
N MET A 104 -9.17 -0.36 -3.86
CA MET A 104 -8.97 0.22 -2.53
C MET A 104 -8.83 -0.87 -1.46
N GLN A 105 -9.65 -1.92 -1.51
CA GLN A 105 -9.52 -3.07 -0.60
C GLN A 105 -8.17 -3.78 -0.76
N GLN A 106 -7.71 -4.00 -1.99
CA GLN A 106 -6.40 -4.62 -2.25
C GLN A 106 -5.26 -3.74 -1.73
N VAL A 107 -5.32 -2.43 -1.92
CA VAL A 107 -4.32 -1.49 -1.41
C VAL A 107 -4.27 -1.52 0.12
N GLN A 108 -5.42 -1.54 0.79
CA GLN A 108 -5.50 -1.65 2.26
C GLN A 108 -4.89 -2.96 2.76
N GLN A 109 -5.22 -4.09 2.13
CA GLN A 109 -4.65 -5.40 2.48
C GLN A 109 -3.14 -5.45 2.29
N LEU A 110 -2.64 -4.89 1.18
CA LEU A 110 -1.21 -4.81 0.91
C LEU A 110 -0.49 -3.91 1.92
N GLN A 111 -1.10 -2.78 2.30
CA GLN A 111 -0.56 -1.89 3.33
C GLN A 111 -0.46 -2.61 4.67
N GLU A 112 -1.51 -3.31 5.10
CA GLU A 112 -1.52 -4.07 6.34
C GLU A 112 -0.45 -5.19 6.33
N THR A 113 -0.35 -5.92 5.22
CA THR A 113 0.67 -6.96 5.03
C THR A 113 2.09 -6.38 5.11
N LEU A 114 2.31 -5.20 4.53
CA LEU A 114 3.59 -4.51 4.57
C LEU A 114 3.93 -4.09 6.00
N LYS A 115 2.98 -3.49 6.73
CA LYS A 115 3.16 -3.12 8.15
C LYS A 115 3.53 -4.34 9.00
N GLN A 116 2.82 -5.46 8.82
CA GLN A 116 3.13 -6.71 9.51
C GLN A 116 4.53 -7.24 9.17
N ASN A 117 4.90 -7.28 7.88
CA ASN A 117 6.23 -7.71 7.46
C ASN A 117 7.35 -6.82 8.03
N GLN A 118 7.13 -5.52 8.15
CA GLN A 118 8.10 -4.62 8.79
C GLN A 118 8.28 -4.93 10.28
N ILE A 119 7.18 -5.17 10.99
CA ILE A 119 7.21 -5.59 12.40
C ILE A 119 7.96 -6.93 12.55
N VAL A 120 7.60 -7.92 11.73
CA VAL A 120 8.23 -9.26 11.76
C VAL A 120 9.73 -9.17 11.46
N ASN A 121 10.14 -8.42 10.45
CA ASN A 121 11.55 -8.25 10.14
C ASN A 121 12.34 -7.56 11.26
N ALA A 122 11.75 -6.55 11.91
CA ALA A 122 12.38 -5.89 13.05
C ALA A 122 12.50 -6.83 14.25
N LEU A 123 11.45 -7.58 14.54
CA LEU A 123 11.43 -8.62 15.56
C LEU A 123 12.49 -9.70 15.30
N GLU A 124 12.59 -10.20 14.08
CA GLU A 124 13.52 -11.26 13.71
C GLU A 124 14.97 -10.82 13.88
N LYS A 125 15.31 -9.63 13.35
CA LYS A 125 16.65 -9.03 13.51
C LYS A 125 17.00 -8.88 14.99
N SER A 126 16.08 -8.33 15.78
CA SER A 126 16.28 -8.11 17.20
C SER A 126 16.40 -9.42 17.99
N PHE A 127 15.59 -10.42 17.66
CA PHE A 127 15.63 -11.75 18.27
C PHE A 127 17.00 -12.40 18.08
N TYR A 128 17.53 -12.46 16.85
CA TYR A 128 18.84 -13.03 16.61
C TYR A 128 19.98 -12.17 17.17
N ALA A 129 19.87 -10.83 17.10
CA ALA A 129 20.86 -9.93 17.70
C ALA A 129 20.96 -10.08 19.22
N THR A 130 19.86 -10.43 19.89
CA THR A 130 19.81 -10.70 21.34
C THR A 130 20.14 -12.15 21.69
N GLY A 131 20.62 -12.95 20.74
CA GLY A 131 21.05 -14.34 20.95
C GLY A 131 19.92 -15.35 20.85
N GLY A 132 18.87 -15.08 20.07
CA GLY A 132 17.81 -16.04 19.79
C GLY A 132 18.35 -17.31 19.10
N LYS A 133 17.89 -18.47 19.54
CA LYS A 133 18.30 -19.76 18.95
C LYS A 133 17.72 -19.91 17.55
N SER A 134 18.52 -20.42 16.63
CA SER A 134 18.03 -20.93 15.34
C SER A 134 17.56 -22.38 15.49
N GLY A 135 16.54 -22.76 14.72
CA GLY A 135 15.98 -24.12 14.74
C GLY A 135 14.47 -24.13 14.91
N LYS A 136 13.95 -25.32 15.16
CA LYS A 136 12.52 -25.61 15.33
C LYS A 136 12.29 -26.45 16.58
N ASP A 137 11.09 -26.37 17.12
CA ASP A 137 10.59 -27.31 18.12
C ASP A 137 10.11 -28.63 17.48
N ASP A 138 9.63 -29.55 18.30
CA ASP A 138 9.14 -30.86 17.88
C ASP A 138 7.88 -30.77 16.99
N ASP A 139 7.14 -29.66 17.10
CA ASP A 139 5.93 -29.37 16.31
C ASP A 139 6.25 -28.66 14.98
N GLY A 140 7.53 -28.34 14.72
CA GLY A 140 8.01 -27.74 13.48
C GLY A 140 7.93 -26.22 13.41
N TYR A 141 7.54 -25.55 14.50
CA TYR A 141 7.58 -24.09 14.63
C TYR A 141 9.01 -23.63 14.89
N THR A 142 9.41 -22.51 14.28
CA THR A 142 10.71 -21.95 14.62
C THR A 142 10.65 -21.32 16.01
N TYR A 143 11.78 -21.30 16.73
CA TYR A 143 11.86 -20.60 18.01
C TYR A 143 11.50 -19.12 17.89
N PHE A 144 11.77 -18.53 16.71
CA PHE A 144 11.32 -17.18 16.39
C PHE A 144 9.80 -17.07 16.29
N ASP A 145 9.10 -18.02 15.65
CA ASP A 145 7.63 -18.02 15.57
C ASP A 145 6.99 -17.97 16.98
N LEU A 146 7.52 -18.77 17.91
CA LEU A 146 7.04 -18.81 19.30
C LEU A 146 7.20 -17.45 20.02
N ILE A 147 8.29 -16.73 19.75
CA ILE A 147 8.51 -15.38 20.30
C ILE A 147 7.66 -14.35 19.59
N ARG A 148 7.59 -14.41 18.26
CA ARG A 148 6.84 -13.46 17.42
C ARG A 148 5.40 -13.39 17.87
N ASP A 149 4.74 -14.53 18.03
CA ASP A 149 3.30 -14.57 18.35
C ASP A 149 2.99 -13.95 19.73
N ARG A 150 3.96 -13.99 20.65
CA ARG A 150 3.85 -13.30 21.94
C ARG A 150 4.18 -11.81 21.82
N ALA A 151 5.26 -11.47 21.12
CA ALA A 151 5.80 -10.12 21.05
C ALA A 151 4.94 -9.19 20.19
N ILE A 152 4.30 -9.69 19.14
CA ILE A 152 3.54 -8.88 18.16
C ILE A 152 2.43 -8.05 18.82
N ASN A 153 1.83 -8.54 19.91
CA ASN A 153 0.77 -7.83 20.64
C ASN A 153 1.26 -6.58 21.39
N TYR A 154 2.58 -6.44 21.56
CA TYR A 154 3.22 -5.30 22.21
C TYR A 154 3.74 -4.29 21.19
N ILE A 155 3.53 -4.48 19.90
CA ILE A 155 4.18 -3.68 18.86
C ILE A 155 3.14 -3.03 17.97
N VAL A 156 3.29 -1.74 17.77
CA VAL A 156 2.54 -0.98 16.77
C VAL A 156 3.52 -0.25 15.87
N LEU A 157 3.25 -0.32 14.57
CA LEU A 157 3.92 0.49 13.57
C LEU A 157 3.01 1.67 13.24
N ASP A 158 3.52 2.88 13.47
CA ASP A 158 2.81 4.10 13.10
C ASP A 158 2.89 4.37 11.58
N ASP A 159 2.16 5.39 11.12
CA ASP A 159 2.13 5.75 9.69
C ASP A 159 3.46 6.35 9.21
N SER A 160 4.32 6.80 10.13
CA SER A 160 5.68 7.26 9.84
C SER A 160 6.66 6.10 9.61
N GLY A 161 6.23 4.85 9.87
CA GLY A 161 7.07 3.66 9.79
C GLY A 161 7.95 3.45 11.02
N LYS A 162 7.69 4.17 12.13
CA LYS A 162 8.38 3.99 13.40
C LYS A 162 7.66 2.93 14.23
N ILE A 163 8.45 2.02 14.77
CA ILE A 163 7.98 0.95 15.64
C ILE A 163 7.94 1.46 17.08
N THR A 164 6.78 1.31 17.72
CA THR A 164 6.55 1.68 19.12
C THR A 164 6.12 0.46 19.91
N ILE A 165 6.75 0.25 21.06
CA ILE A 165 6.35 -0.78 22.01
C ILE A 165 5.26 -0.23 22.91
N ILE A 166 4.16 -0.98 23.04
CA ILE A 166 2.95 -0.58 23.75
C ILE A 166 2.52 -1.63 24.79
N ASP A 167 1.71 -1.20 25.77
CA ASP A 167 0.99 -2.12 26.63
C ASP A 167 -0.20 -2.72 25.84
N PRO A 168 -0.35 -4.05 25.77
CA PRO A 168 -1.43 -4.66 25.00
C PRO A 168 -2.83 -4.29 25.52
N ARG A 169 -2.98 -3.89 26.79
CA ARG A 169 -4.26 -3.62 27.47
C ARG A 169 -4.83 -2.25 27.11
N ASP A 170 -4.02 -1.21 27.22
CA ASP A 170 -4.46 0.18 27.04
C ASP A 170 -3.82 0.88 25.83
N LYS A 171 -2.95 0.18 25.10
CA LYS A 171 -2.24 0.66 23.91
C LYS A 171 -1.31 1.85 24.17
N THR A 172 -0.94 2.10 25.43
CA THR A 172 -0.03 3.20 25.76
C THR A 172 1.43 2.81 25.47
N PRO A 173 2.28 3.75 25.00
CA PRO A 173 3.69 3.48 24.77
C PRO A 173 4.40 3.09 26.07
N LEU A 174 5.03 1.92 26.09
CA LEU A 174 5.83 1.50 27.22
C LEU A 174 7.12 2.32 27.25
N LYS A 175 7.50 2.76 28.44
CA LYS A 175 8.73 3.50 28.71
C LYS A 175 9.63 2.75 29.68
N ASP A 176 10.92 3.00 29.59
CA ASP A 176 11.92 2.54 30.55
C ASP A 176 11.86 3.34 31.87
N THR A 177 12.72 2.99 32.82
CA THR A 177 12.80 3.69 34.13
C THR A 177 13.26 5.14 34.02
N LYS A 178 13.80 5.55 32.87
CA LYS A 178 14.24 6.92 32.57
C LYS A 178 13.19 7.70 31.77
N GLY A 179 12.04 7.09 31.47
CA GLY A 179 10.96 7.70 30.69
C GLY A 179 11.18 7.67 29.17
N VAL A 180 12.18 6.94 28.67
CA VAL A 180 12.46 6.74 27.24
C VAL A 180 11.59 5.61 26.71
N SER A 181 11.01 5.77 25.52
CA SER A 181 10.22 4.71 24.88
C SER A 181 11.06 3.45 24.66
N LEU A 182 10.49 2.30 25.01
CA LEU A 182 11.12 1.01 24.78
C LEU A 182 11.30 0.74 23.28
N THR A 183 12.45 0.18 22.92
CA THR A 183 12.74 -0.32 21.57
C THR A 183 12.41 -1.81 21.45
N VAL A 184 12.45 -2.34 20.21
CA VAL A 184 12.28 -3.77 19.95
C VAL A 184 13.39 -4.59 20.64
N ASP A 185 14.62 -4.07 20.65
CA ASP A 185 15.76 -4.71 21.32
C ASP A 185 15.56 -4.80 22.82
N ASP A 186 15.05 -3.73 23.44
CA ASP A 186 14.74 -3.73 24.87
C ASP A 186 13.62 -4.73 25.21
N LEU A 187 12.62 -4.87 24.33
CA LEU A 187 11.57 -5.88 24.48
C LEU A 187 12.17 -7.30 24.40
N MET A 188 13.05 -7.57 23.44
CA MET A 188 13.73 -8.86 23.31
C MET A 188 14.62 -9.17 24.52
N LEU A 189 15.36 -8.18 25.02
CA LEU A 189 16.17 -8.33 26.25
C LEU A 189 15.30 -8.66 27.47
N LYS A 190 14.11 -8.05 27.59
CA LYS A 190 13.14 -8.39 28.64
C LYS A 190 12.63 -9.83 28.50
N LEU A 191 12.27 -10.25 27.29
CA LEU A 191 11.82 -11.63 27.01
C LEU A 191 12.91 -12.68 27.24
N ARG A 192 14.17 -12.30 27.05
CA ARG A 192 15.34 -13.13 27.35
C ARG A 192 15.60 -13.25 28.85
N SER A 193 15.51 -12.15 29.58
CA SER A 193 15.92 -12.07 31.00
C SER A 193 14.84 -12.52 31.99
N GLY A 194 13.56 -12.43 31.63
CA GLY A 194 12.46 -12.68 32.56
C GLY A 194 11.29 -13.40 31.93
N GLY A 195 11.29 -14.74 31.98
CA GLY A 195 10.09 -15.52 31.68
C GLY A 195 10.34 -16.91 31.09
N PRO A 196 9.25 -17.62 30.74
CA PRO A 196 9.30 -18.95 30.15
C PRO A 196 9.95 -18.96 28.75
N THR A 197 10.10 -17.79 28.11
CA THR A 197 10.73 -17.62 26.80
C THR A 197 12.25 -17.58 26.86
N ALA A 198 12.86 -17.52 28.05
CA ALA A 198 14.31 -17.45 28.20
C ALA A 198 15.04 -18.65 27.55
N SER A 199 14.41 -19.83 27.54
CA SER A 199 14.95 -21.05 26.91
C SER A 199 15.11 -20.94 25.39
N LEU A 200 14.41 -20.00 24.74
CA LEU A 200 14.48 -19.74 23.30
C LEU A 200 15.72 -18.92 22.92
N PHE A 201 16.46 -18.40 23.90
CA PHE A 201 17.69 -17.67 23.71
C PHE A 201 18.90 -18.51 24.15
N GLU A 202 20.05 -18.18 23.59
CA GLU A 202 21.34 -18.68 24.05
C GLU A 202 21.63 -18.11 25.45
N PRO A 203 22.23 -18.91 26.35
CA PRO A 203 22.63 -18.44 27.67
C PRO A 203 23.61 -17.27 27.53
N ILE A 204 23.48 -16.27 28.41
CA ILE A 204 24.45 -15.15 28.49
C ILE A 204 25.75 -15.74 29.02
N GLY A 205 26.65 -16.12 28.13
CA GLY A 205 27.95 -16.66 28.49
C GLY A 205 28.82 -15.53 29.06
N ASN A 206 28.96 -15.47 30.38
CA ASN A 206 30.17 -14.91 30.97
C ASN A 206 31.29 -15.91 30.65
N GLY A 207 32.08 -15.61 29.62
CA GLY A 207 32.99 -16.55 28.99
C GLY A 207 33.93 -17.25 29.97
N ALA A 208 34.03 -18.57 29.84
CA ALA A 208 35.26 -19.34 30.03
C ALA A 208 35.05 -20.76 29.50
N GLY A 209 35.72 -21.09 28.39
CA GLY A 209 35.95 -22.47 27.98
C GLY A 209 34.92 -23.06 27.02
N SER A 210 35.16 -22.89 25.72
CA SER A 210 35.59 -24.02 24.88
C SER A 210 35.71 -23.50 23.45
N GLY A 211 36.91 -23.60 22.90
CA GLY A 211 37.14 -23.42 21.47
C GLY A 211 36.33 -24.45 20.70
N MET A 212 35.16 -24.06 20.24
CA MET A 212 34.55 -24.62 19.06
C MET A 212 34.32 -23.45 18.12
N THR A 213 35.40 -23.07 17.43
CA THR A 213 35.27 -22.77 16.01
C THR A 213 34.48 -23.93 15.41
N ARG A 214 33.16 -23.75 15.24
CA ARG A 214 32.42 -24.53 14.27
C ARG A 214 33.03 -24.16 12.94
N SER A 215 34.07 -24.90 12.58
CA SER A 215 34.46 -25.17 11.23
C SER A 215 33.17 -25.46 10.47
N GLN A 216 32.73 -24.47 9.69
CA GLN A 216 32.00 -24.70 8.46
C GLN A 216 32.86 -25.67 7.63
N HIS A 217 32.65 -26.95 7.86
CA HIS A 217 32.82 -28.03 6.90
C HIS A 217 31.42 -28.66 6.88
N GLY A 218 30.70 -28.72 5.78
CA GLY A 218 31.09 -28.57 4.40
C GLY A 218 30.05 -29.37 3.65
N THR A 219 28.96 -28.73 3.26
CA THR A 219 28.13 -29.22 2.17
C THR A 219 28.66 -28.53 0.92
N GLN A 220 29.72 -29.11 0.35
CA GLN A 220 30.04 -28.90 -1.05
C GLN A 220 28.82 -29.36 -1.86
N ASN A 221 27.96 -28.41 -2.21
CA ASN A 221 27.17 -28.43 -3.43
C ASN A 221 27.15 -26.98 -3.92
N GLY A 222 28.01 -26.72 -4.91
CA GLY A 222 28.33 -25.39 -5.41
C GLY A 222 27.15 -24.69 -6.08
N ALA A 223 26.31 -24.03 -5.28
CA ALA A 223 25.45 -22.97 -5.76
C ALA A 223 26.22 -21.65 -5.62
N MET A 224 26.65 -21.07 -6.74
CA MET A 224 27.11 -19.68 -6.74
C MET A 224 26.00 -18.78 -6.22
N LEU A 225 26.33 -17.84 -5.33
CA LEU A 225 25.42 -16.78 -4.90
C LEU A 225 24.90 -16.04 -6.14
N ARG A 226 23.61 -15.66 -6.15
CA ARG A 226 22.95 -14.98 -7.29
C ARG A 226 23.71 -13.75 -7.78
N GLU A 227 24.40 -13.07 -6.86
CA GLU A 227 25.25 -11.91 -7.13
C GLU A 227 26.52 -12.29 -7.93
N GLN A 228 27.11 -13.46 -7.66
CA GLN A 228 28.24 -14.00 -8.43
C GLN A 228 27.81 -14.47 -9.81
N ILE A 229 26.58 -15.00 -9.95
CA ILE A 229 26.01 -15.34 -11.26
C ILE A 229 25.84 -14.06 -12.09
N MET A 230 25.31 -12.98 -11.50
CA MET A 230 25.12 -11.70 -12.20
C MET A 230 26.43 -11.07 -12.70
N ALA A 231 27.56 -11.35 -12.03
CA ALA A 231 28.88 -10.85 -12.38
C ALA A 231 29.55 -11.61 -13.56
N LEU A 232 29.01 -12.75 -14.00
CA LEU A 232 29.57 -13.52 -15.12
C LEU A 232 29.23 -12.89 -16.49
N PRO A 233 30.09 -13.12 -17.52
CA PRO A 233 29.78 -12.80 -18.91
C PRO A 233 28.44 -13.42 -19.34
N ARG A 234 27.71 -12.73 -20.22
CA ARG A 234 26.32 -13.09 -20.58
C ARG A 234 26.18 -14.52 -21.10
N SER A 235 27.17 -15.03 -21.82
CA SER A 235 27.22 -16.41 -22.34
C SER A 235 27.27 -17.44 -21.21
N GLU A 236 28.07 -17.19 -20.18
CA GLU A 236 28.25 -18.10 -19.03
C GLU A 236 27.06 -18.05 -18.07
N ARG A 237 26.42 -16.89 -17.92
CA ARG A 237 25.16 -16.75 -17.17
C ARG A 237 24.04 -17.64 -17.68
N ILE A 238 23.87 -17.68 -19.00
CA ILE A 238 22.80 -18.46 -19.64
C ILE A 238 23.06 -19.96 -19.47
N ALA A 239 24.32 -20.40 -19.61
CA ALA A 239 24.70 -21.79 -19.37
C ALA A 239 24.43 -22.19 -17.90
N LYS A 240 24.80 -21.34 -16.95
CA LYS A 240 24.64 -21.62 -15.51
C LYS A 240 23.18 -21.56 -15.04
N ALA A 241 22.38 -20.63 -15.57
CA ALA A 241 20.94 -20.56 -15.27
C ALA A 241 20.19 -21.81 -15.74
N ARG A 242 20.59 -22.36 -16.90
CA ARG A 242 20.03 -23.59 -17.46
C ARG A 242 20.38 -24.82 -16.62
N GLU A 243 21.61 -24.88 -16.11
CA GLU A 243 22.09 -25.94 -15.21
C GLU A 243 21.37 -25.92 -13.84
N LEU A 244 20.97 -24.74 -13.37
CA LEU A 244 20.23 -24.54 -12.12
C LEU A 244 18.69 -24.64 -12.28
N GLY A 245 18.19 -24.97 -13.47
CA GLY A 245 16.74 -25.16 -13.72
C GLY A 245 15.91 -23.87 -13.63
N ILE A 246 16.55 -22.71 -13.69
CA ILE A 246 15.88 -21.40 -13.65
C ILE A 246 15.44 -21.08 -15.09
N LYS A 247 14.12 -21.12 -15.34
CA LYS A 247 13.51 -20.76 -16.62
C LYS A 247 13.49 -19.25 -16.84
#